data_AF-A0A928DKF2-F1
#
_entry.id   AF-A0A928DKF2-F1
#
_cell.length_a   1.000
_cell.length_b   1.000
_cell.length_c   1.000
_cell.angle_alpha   90.00
_cell.angle_beta   90.00
_cell.angle_gamma   90.00
#
_symmetry.space_group_name_H-M   'P 1'
#
loop_
_entity.id
_entity.type
_entity.pdbx_description
1 polymer ?
#
loop_
_entity_poly.entity_id
_entity_poly.type
_entity_poly.pdbx_seq_one_letter_code
_entity_poly.pdbx_strand_id
1 'polypeptide(L)'
;MRWHLLILVTGVLQLAQAVTVEMRHTHGVFYPELKQQGILQLKITGEPGEKITRLDFSDGKTTQTSDIQLARLSTSGNWNGYTLNTKRLVQEKDKTKPNKKGKFFFETPIEVGPEPVYYWLSYDLSRGAKRGNLIDALCTKVTLADGSTVKPVLKRAKALKKRVVGRIYPFPYRIVPYYRPRWVKGWGNATEAVHLTPEHFNLFTDLVHFAYTVSAQGDVAYQWAGEGVEPAEIADDALAEIKRLHKEGKAKSLLLAGFAHMDGPMTTAVADPATRRRLARNMATWAIERGYDGIDIDWEYPDTNEHWTNFGLFMADLREELAGSGFSLSIAASVTYKVPTFMVTDQLDFLMTMSYDDIGPQHASMGRFQSDANKCLKDFRMPKPRVVIGLPFYSNEQGKLTVQHGYSQILSWYPRIKPTENQFQAKNADGSPGPMHSFNGPALIAEKCRWARQEKFGGVMIWAYDTDVKLSHRASLGKAMYKVLRQPRNKD
;
A
#
# COMPACT_ATOMS: atom_id res chain seq x y z
N MET A 1 -50.65 18.91 59.86
CA MET A 1 -49.69 18.21 58.98
C MET A 1 -49.83 18.75 57.56
N ARG A 2 -48.90 19.61 57.11
CA ARG A 2 -48.78 20.04 55.71
C ARG A 2 -47.45 19.51 55.20
N TRP A 3 -47.48 18.48 54.36
CA TRP A 3 -46.30 17.96 53.68
C TRP A 3 -46.03 18.82 52.44
N HIS A 4 -44.87 19.47 52.39
CA HIS A 4 -44.36 20.10 51.18
C HIS A 4 -43.65 19.04 50.34
N LEU A 5 -44.16 18.80 49.14
CA LEU A 5 -43.51 17.94 48.14
C LEU A 5 -42.45 18.78 47.42
N LEU A 6 -41.17 18.56 47.75
CA LEU A 6 -40.05 19.11 46.98
C LEU A 6 -39.83 18.22 45.75
N ILE A 7 -40.18 18.72 44.56
CA ILE A 7 -39.81 18.08 43.30
C ILE A 7 -38.39 18.51 42.96
N LEU A 8 -37.42 17.62 43.17
CA LEU A 8 -36.06 17.74 42.66
C LEU A 8 -36.07 17.39 41.17
N VAL A 9 -36.08 18.41 40.31
CA VAL A 9 -35.76 18.25 38.89
C VAL A 9 -34.24 18.16 38.77
N THR A 10 -33.69 16.94 38.70
CA THR A 10 -32.30 16.74 38.29
C THR A 10 -32.21 16.90 36.77
N GLY A 11 -32.16 18.16 36.33
CA GLY A 11 -31.75 18.49 34.98
C GLY A 11 -30.27 18.14 34.83
N VAL A 12 -29.97 17.07 34.08
CA VAL A 12 -28.62 16.85 33.55
C VAL A 12 -28.38 18.00 32.58
N LEU A 13 -27.60 19.00 32.99
CA LEU A 13 -27.04 20.01 32.10
C LEU A 13 -26.13 19.28 31.12
N GLN A 14 -26.68 18.94 29.96
CA GLN A 14 -25.90 18.50 28.81
C GLN A 14 -25.17 19.74 28.31
N LEU A 15 -23.91 19.89 28.70
CA LEU A 15 -23.04 20.95 28.19
C LEU A 15 -23.00 20.82 26.67
N ALA A 16 -23.39 21.87 25.94
CA ALA A 16 -23.33 21.90 24.49
C ALA A 16 -21.91 21.57 24.01
N GLN A 17 -21.76 20.54 23.19
CA GLN A 17 -20.49 20.13 22.61
C GLN A 17 -20.11 21.09 21.49
N ALA A 18 -19.18 22.00 21.76
CA ALA A 18 -18.62 22.86 20.72
C ALA A 18 -18.11 22.06 19.52
N VAL A 19 -18.30 22.57 18.29
CA VAL A 19 -17.73 21.98 17.06
C VAL A 19 -16.26 21.62 17.27
N THR A 20 -15.92 20.36 17.02
CA THR A 20 -14.54 19.88 16.98
C THR A 20 -14.15 19.49 15.56
N VAL A 21 -12.90 19.82 15.19
CA VAL A 21 -12.34 19.49 13.89
C VAL A 21 -10.99 18.85 14.10
N GLU A 22 -10.88 17.56 13.79
CA GLU A 22 -9.60 16.87 13.72
C GLU A 22 -9.15 16.78 12.27
N MET A 23 -7.86 16.95 12.00
CA MET A 23 -7.30 16.75 10.67
C MET A 23 -6.18 15.71 10.67
N ARG A 24 -6.13 14.89 9.62
CA ARG A 24 -5.16 13.80 9.44
C ARG A 24 -4.61 13.83 8.03
N HIS A 25 -3.28 13.78 7.90
CA HIS A 25 -2.64 13.61 6.61
C HIS A 25 -2.64 12.12 6.26
N THR A 26 -3.27 11.71 5.17
CA THR A 26 -3.58 10.29 4.93
C THR A 26 -2.59 9.63 3.98
N HIS A 27 -2.69 9.83 2.67
CA HIS A 27 -1.80 9.19 1.71
C HIS A 27 -0.40 9.81 1.75
N GLY A 28 0.63 8.96 1.75
CA GLY A 28 2.03 9.37 1.76
C GLY A 28 2.61 9.54 0.36
N VAL A 29 2.04 8.87 -0.65
CA VAL A 29 2.61 8.78 -2.00
C VAL A 29 1.67 9.38 -3.03
N PHE A 30 2.22 10.28 -3.85
CA PHE A 30 1.50 10.96 -4.91
C PHE A 30 2.14 10.68 -6.27
N TYR A 31 1.36 10.73 -7.34
CA TYR A 31 1.84 10.51 -8.69
C TYR A 31 1.52 11.72 -9.57
N PRO A 32 2.45 12.14 -10.45
CA PRO A 32 2.15 13.13 -11.47
C PRO A 32 0.99 12.69 -12.35
N GLU A 33 0.28 13.64 -12.96
CA GLU A 33 -0.89 13.43 -13.85
C GLU A 33 -2.13 12.81 -13.18
N LEU A 34 -2.01 12.25 -11.97
CA LEU A 34 -3.16 11.67 -11.27
C LEU A 34 -4.01 12.75 -10.61
N LYS A 35 -5.32 12.52 -10.72
CA LYS A 35 -6.37 13.37 -10.17
C LYS A 35 -6.91 12.78 -8.87
N GLN A 36 -7.52 13.63 -8.05
CA GLN A 36 -8.23 13.27 -6.83
C GLN A 36 -7.36 12.40 -5.91
N GLN A 37 -6.13 12.84 -5.66
CA GLN A 37 -5.25 12.15 -4.71
C GLN A 37 -5.53 12.70 -3.31
N GLY A 38 -6.21 11.92 -2.47
CA GLY A 38 -6.57 12.32 -1.11
C GLY A 38 -5.33 12.65 -0.27
N ILE A 39 -5.28 13.85 0.30
CA ILE A 39 -4.13 14.32 1.09
C ILE A 39 -4.47 14.59 2.56
N LEU A 40 -5.66 15.11 2.82
CA LEU A 40 -6.07 15.49 4.17
C LEU A 40 -7.50 15.04 4.41
N GLN A 41 -7.71 14.35 5.52
CA GLN A 41 -9.02 14.06 6.06
C GLN A 41 -9.33 15.06 7.18
N LEU A 42 -10.56 15.59 7.20
CA LEU A 42 -11.14 16.30 8.33
C LEU A 42 -12.24 15.44 8.94
N LYS A 43 -12.19 15.22 10.24
CA LYS A 43 -13.27 14.62 11.03
C LYS A 43 -13.94 15.74 11.82
N ILE A 44 -15.22 15.95 11.57
CA ILE A 44 -16.00 17.06 12.13
C ILE A 44 -17.14 16.49 12.97
N THR A 45 -17.28 16.95 14.21
CA THR A 45 -18.40 16.65 15.12
C THR A 45 -18.84 17.95 15.80
N GLY A 46 -20.08 18.00 16.29
CA GLY A 46 -20.61 19.13 17.04
C GLY A 46 -22.08 18.91 17.39
N GLU A 47 -22.78 19.95 17.80
CA GLU A 47 -24.20 19.86 18.11
C GLU A 47 -25.08 19.93 16.85
N PRO A 48 -26.25 19.25 16.84
CA PRO A 48 -27.23 19.41 15.78
C PRO A 48 -27.59 20.88 15.55
N GLY A 49 -27.53 21.30 14.29
CA GLY A 49 -27.92 22.66 13.87
C GLY A 49 -26.76 23.66 13.81
N GLU A 50 -25.58 23.31 14.33
CA GLU A 50 -24.36 24.05 14.03
C GLU A 50 -24.02 23.94 12.53
N LYS A 51 -23.52 25.04 11.96
CA LYS A 51 -23.18 25.11 10.53
C LYS A 51 -21.79 25.70 10.36
N ILE A 52 -20.93 24.98 9.64
CA ILE A 52 -19.67 25.53 9.13
C ILE A 52 -19.97 26.23 7.81
N THR A 53 -19.42 27.41 7.61
CA THR A 53 -19.58 28.20 6.38
C THR A 53 -18.31 28.27 5.56
N ARG A 54 -17.14 28.10 6.20
CA ARG A 54 -15.85 28.22 5.53
C ARG A 54 -14.77 27.35 6.17
N LEU A 55 -13.94 26.76 5.31
CA LEU A 55 -12.74 26.01 5.66
C LEU A 55 -11.52 26.65 4.97
N ASP A 56 -10.57 27.17 5.76
CA ASP A 56 -9.32 27.76 5.26
C ASP A 56 -8.18 26.74 5.30
N PHE A 57 -7.45 26.64 4.20
CA PHE A 57 -6.35 25.70 4.00
C PHE A 57 -5.03 26.40 3.62
N SER A 58 -3.94 25.68 3.85
CA SER A 58 -2.61 26.00 3.34
C SER A 58 -1.99 24.74 2.74
N ASP A 59 -1.20 24.89 1.68
CA ASP A 59 -0.35 23.83 1.12
C ASP A 59 0.95 23.58 1.92
N GLY A 60 1.11 24.24 3.07
CA GLY A 60 2.07 23.89 4.11
C GLY A 60 3.52 23.80 3.61
N LYS A 61 4.10 22.61 3.72
CA LYS A 61 5.49 22.31 3.29
C LYS A 61 5.61 21.88 1.82
N THR A 62 4.59 22.09 1.00
CA THR A 62 4.65 21.77 -0.43
C THR A 62 5.85 22.46 -1.08
N THR A 63 6.70 21.68 -1.74
CA THR A 63 7.95 22.19 -2.35
C THR A 63 7.65 23.18 -3.48
N GLN A 64 6.67 22.85 -4.32
CA GLN A 64 6.33 23.66 -5.48
C GLN A 64 4.80 23.66 -5.65
N THR A 65 4.17 24.77 -5.28
CA THR A 65 2.70 24.86 -5.26
C THR A 65 2.07 24.79 -6.66
N SER A 66 2.83 25.11 -7.72
CA SER A 66 2.42 24.94 -9.11
C SER A 66 2.30 23.49 -9.56
N ASP A 67 2.83 22.54 -8.78
CA ASP A 67 2.61 21.11 -9.04
C ASP A 67 1.15 20.73 -8.82
N ILE A 68 0.42 21.48 -7.99
CA ILE A 68 -0.99 21.27 -7.67
C ILE A 68 -1.84 22.09 -8.64
N GLN A 69 -2.60 21.41 -9.50
CA GLN A 69 -3.49 22.07 -10.47
C GLN A 69 -4.84 22.43 -9.84
N LEU A 70 -5.39 21.52 -9.04
CA LEU A 70 -6.73 21.66 -8.50
C LEU A 70 -6.80 21.08 -7.09
N ALA A 71 -7.51 21.78 -6.22
CA ALA A 71 -7.90 21.29 -4.90
C ALA A 71 -9.39 20.97 -4.90
N ARG A 72 -9.78 19.78 -4.42
CA ARG A 72 -11.18 19.39 -4.27
C ARG A 72 -11.51 19.01 -2.84
N LEU A 73 -12.66 19.48 -2.39
CA LEU A 73 -13.28 19.06 -1.15
C LEU A 73 -14.42 18.09 -1.47
N SER A 74 -14.38 16.90 -0.89
CA SER A 74 -15.45 15.90 -0.97
C SER A 74 -15.79 15.37 0.42
N THR A 75 -16.88 14.60 0.55
CA THR A 75 -17.24 13.92 1.79
C THR A 75 -17.53 12.45 1.57
N SER A 76 -17.13 11.61 2.54
CA SER A 76 -17.51 10.20 2.66
C SER A 76 -18.65 9.97 3.65
N GLY A 77 -19.32 11.04 4.11
CA GLY A 77 -20.32 10.96 5.17
C GLY A 77 -19.67 10.47 6.47
N ASN A 78 -20.27 9.46 7.09
CA ASN A 78 -19.85 8.96 8.40
C ASN A 78 -18.80 7.84 8.30
N TRP A 79 -18.34 7.52 7.09
CA TRP A 79 -17.28 6.54 6.88
C TRP A 79 -15.91 7.23 6.84
N ASN A 80 -14.94 6.70 7.61
CA ASN A 80 -13.60 7.27 7.74
C ASN A 80 -12.65 6.89 6.59
N GLY A 81 -13.09 6.15 5.58
CA GLY A 81 -12.27 5.83 4.40
C GLY A 81 -12.37 6.89 3.29
N TYR A 82 -11.29 7.01 2.52
CA TYR A 82 -11.29 7.84 1.32
C TYR A 82 -12.11 7.17 0.22
N THR A 83 -12.79 7.93 -0.64
CA THR A 83 -13.28 7.35 -1.89
C THR A 83 -13.44 8.37 -3.01
N LEU A 84 -13.19 7.89 -4.22
CA LEU A 84 -13.41 8.60 -5.48
C LEU A 84 -14.86 8.51 -5.96
N ASN A 85 -15.65 7.57 -5.43
CA ASN A 85 -17.00 7.25 -5.93
C ASN A 85 -18.13 8.00 -5.22
N THR A 86 -17.87 9.04 -4.42
CA THR A 86 -18.98 9.80 -3.85
C THR A 86 -19.59 10.72 -4.90
N LYS A 87 -20.92 10.66 -5.10
CA LYS A 87 -21.70 11.73 -5.75
C LYS A 87 -21.68 13.05 -4.93
N ARG A 88 -20.73 13.19 -4.01
CA ARG A 88 -20.66 14.19 -2.95
C ARG A 88 -19.39 15.02 -3.07
N LEU A 89 -19.05 15.39 -4.31
CA LEU A 89 -18.16 16.52 -4.54
C LEU A 89 -18.85 17.74 -3.93
N VAL A 90 -18.14 18.42 -3.03
CA VAL A 90 -18.67 19.58 -2.32
C VAL A 90 -18.31 20.85 -3.09
N GLN A 91 -17.01 21.03 -3.36
CA GLN A 91 -16.51 22.20 -4.08
C GLN A 91 -15.11 21.92 -4.64
N GLU A 92 -14.72 22.66 -5.68
CA GLU A 92 -13.36 22.64 -6.24
C GLU A 92 -12.79 24.05 -6.38
N LYS A 93 -11.46 24.15 -6.30
CA LYS A 93 -10.71 25.41 -6.36
C LYS A 93 -9.48 25.25 -7.24
N ASP A 94 -9.53 25.89 -8.41
CA ASP A 94 -8.42 25.96 -9.36
C ASP A 94 -7.21 26.64 -8.71
N LYS A 95 -6.09 25.92 -8.65
CA LYS A 95 -4.84 26.38 -8.05
C LYS A 95 -3.86 26.97 -9.08
N THR A 96 -4.20 26.93 -10.37
CA THR A 96 -3.42 27.56 -11.46
C THR A 96 -3.71 29.05 -11.63
N LYS A 97 -4.88 29.52 -11.18
CA LYS A 97 -5.23 30.95 -11.10
C LYS A 97 -4.54 31.61 -9.91
N PRO A 98 -4.24 32.93 -9.93
CA PRO A 98 -3.34 33.56 -8.95
C PRO A 98 -3.82 33.40 -7.51
N ASN A 99 -3.31 32.36 -6.85
CA ASN A 99 -3.62 32.03 -5.48
C ASN A 99 -2.46 32.52 -4.61
N LYS A 100 -2.71 33.59 -3.84
CA LYS A 100 -1.67 34.26 -3.05
C LYS A 100 -1.07 33.27 -2.03
N LYS A 101 0.22 32.94 -2.19
CA LYS A 101 1.09 32.34 -1.16
C LYS A 101 0.58 31.02 -0.55
N GLY A 102 0.01 30.14 -1.37
CA GLY A 102 -0.30 28.77 -0.96
C GLY A 102 -1.46 28.60 0.02
N LYS A 103 -2.18 29.68 0.34
CA LYS A 103 -3.42 29.66 1.12
C LYS A 103 -4.62 29.64 0.19
N PHE A 104 -5.68 28.92 0.57
CA PHE A 104 -6.92 28.83 -0.19
C PHE A 104 -8.05 28.46 0.76
N PHE A 105 -9.30 28.57 0.32
CA PHE A 105 -10.45 28.26 1.17
C PHE A 105 -11.60 27.68 0.35
N PHE A 106 -12.47 26.96 1.03
CA PHE A 106 -13.77 26.54 0.50
C PHE A 106 -14.87 27.23 1.29
N GLU A 107 -15.85 27.78 0.58
CA GLU A 107 -17.11 28.27 1.15
C GLU A 107 -18.13 27.19 0.92
N THR A 108 -18.58 26.57 1.99
CA THR A 108 -19.49 25.42 1.93
C THR A 108 -20.33 25.43 3.19
N PRO A 109 -21.66 25.49 3.07
CA PRO A 109 -22.53 25.17 4.19
C PRO A 109 -22.39 23.67 4.51
N ILE A 110 -21.80 23.37 5.66
CA ILE A 110 -21.67 22.01 6.20
C ILE A 110 -22.51 21.94 7.46
N GLU A 111 -23.51 21.07 7.45
CA GLU A 111 -24.27 20.75 8.66
C GLU A 111 -23.41 19.87 9.57
N VAL A 112 -23.42 20.22 10.85
CA VAL A 112 -22.70 19.50 11.89
C VAL A 112 -23.72 18.76 12.76
N GLY A 113 -23.31 17.59 13.24
CA GLY A 113 -24.08 16.78 14.16
C GLY A 113 -23.18 15.96 15.06
N PRO A 114 -23.78 15.20 15.99
CA PRO A 114 -23.05 14.46 17.03
C PRO A 114 -22.24 13.30 16.42
N GLU A 115 -22.72 12.74 15.32
CA GLU A 115 -22.00 11.72 14.56
C GLU A 115 -20.91 12.35 13.68
N PRO A 116 -19.69 11.78 13.65
CA PRO A 116 -18.60 12.35 12.88
C PRO A 116 -18.87 12.29 11.38
N VAL A 117 -18.68 13.43 10.71
CA VAL A 117 -18.68 13.53 9.26
C VAL A 117 -17.24 13.74 8.78
N TYR A 118 -16.86 12.97 7.76
CA TYR A 118 -15.52 12.98 7.18
C TYR A 118 -15.52 13.76 5.86
N TYR A 119 -14.63 14.75 5.79
CA TYR A 119 -14.35 15.54 4.60
C TYR A 119 -12.93 15.29 4.13
N TRP A 120 -12.72 15.33 2.82
CA TRP A 120 -11.46 15.00 2.20
C TRP A 120 -11.03 16.12 1.29
N LEU A 121 -9.83 16.63 1.54
CA LEU A 121 -9.08 17.41 0.58
C LEU A 121 -8.30 16.45 -0.32
N SER A 122 -8.42 16.64 -1.62
CA SER A 122 -7.64 15.93 -2.62
C SER A 122 -7.02 16.89 -3.63
N TYR A 123 -5.89 16.48 -4.20
CA TYR A 123 -5.17 17.25 -5.21
C TYR A 123 -5.12 16.54 -6.57
N ASP A 124 -5.26 17.35 -7.63
CA ASP A 124 -4.83 16.98 -8.97
C ASP A 124 -3.41 17.48 -9.17
N LEU A 125 -2.51 16.58 -9.54
CA LEU A 125 -1.12 16.95 -9.81
C LEU A 125 -0.87 17.10 -11.30
N SER A 126 -0.10 18.12 -11.64
CA SER A 126 0.23 18.42 -13.03
C SER A 126 1.11 17.32 -13.65
N ARG A 127 1.10 17.27 -14.97
CA ARG A 127 2.02 16.43 -15.75
C ARG A 127 3.50 16.75 -15.51
N GLY A 128 3.81 18.02 -15.27
CA GLY A 128 5.16 18.49 -14.99
C GLY A 128 5.58 18.35 -13.54
N ALA A 129 4.70 17.86 -12.65
CA ALA A 129 4.98 17.78 -11.24
C ALA A 129 6.24 16.93 -10.97
N LYS A 130 7.21 17.53 -10.28
CA LYS A 130 8.55 16.95 -10.19
C LYS A 130 8.59 15.81 -9.17
N ARG A 131 9.03 14.63 -9.62
CA ARG A 131 9.26 13.48 -8.74
C ARG A 131 10.19 13.84 -7.59
N GLY A 132 9.83 13.41 -6.39
CA GLY A 132 10.54 13.73 -5.16
C GLY A 132 10.09 15.03 -4.48
N ASN A 133 9.32 15.91 -5.13
CA ASN A 133 8.77 17.09 -4.46
C ASN A 133 7.83 16.68 -3.31
N LEU A 134 7.84 17.47 -2.24
CA LEU A 134 6.92 17.31 -1.13
C LEU A 134 5.56 17.93 -1.48
N ILE A 135 4.49 17.28 -1.03
CA ILE A 135 3.11 17.74 -1.12
C ILE A 135 2.53 17.70 0.30
N ASP A 136 1.95 18.80 0.75
CA ASP A 136 1.38 18.94 2.10
C ASP A 136 0.06 19.71 2.02
N ALA A 137 -0.75 19.55 3.05
CA ALA A 137 -1.95 20.33 3.27
C ALA A 137 -2.25 20.45 4.77
N LEU A 138 -2.84 21.58 5.15
CA LEU A 138 -3.32 21.86 6.49
C LEU A 138 -4.64 22.60 6.39
N CYS A 139 -5.65 22.17 7.15
CA CYS A 139 -6.78 23.04 7.48
C CYS A 139 -6.35 23.93 8.64
N THR A 140 -6.30 25.23 8.39
CA THR A 140 -5.74 26.22 9.30
C THR A 140 -6.79 26.90 10.17
N LYS A 141 -8.03 26.96 9.70
CA LYS A 141 -9.15 27.60 10.38
C LYS A 141 -10.48 27.10 9.81
N VAL A 142 -11.47 26.95 10.68
CA VAL A 142 -12.87 26.70 10.34
C VAL A 142 -13.71 27.85 10.87
N THR A 143 -14.66 28.34 10.07
CA THR A 143 -15.57 29.42 10.47
C THR A 143 -17.00 28.90 10.51
N LEU A 144 -17.70 29.18 11.61
CA LEU A 144 -19.09 28.81 11.83
C LEU A 144 -20.04 29.90 11.32
N ALA A 145 -21.34 29.58 11.26
CA ALA A 145 -22.37 30.51 10.79
C ALA A 145 -22.56 31.76 11.68
N ASP A 146 -22.25 31.65 12.97
CA ASP A 146 -22.25 32.79 13.91
C ASP A 146 -20.98 33.66 13.81
N GLY A 147 -20.06 33.33 12.90
CA GLY A 147 -18.79 34.03 12.70
C GLY A 147 -17.66 33.59 13.64
N SER A 148 -17.94 32.73 14.63
CA SER A 148 -16.90 32.15 15.48
C SER A 148 -15.98 31.21 14.69
N THR A 149 -14.81 30.91 15.27
CA THR A 149 -13.79 30.12 14.58
C THR A 149 -13.28 28.95 15.42
N VAL A 150 -13.13 27.80 14.77
CA VAL A 150 -12.53 26.60 15.36
C VAL A 150 -11.16 26.37 14.73
N LYS A 151 -10.16 26.04 15.56
CA LYS A 151 -8.82 25.67 15.12
C LYS A 151 -8.73 24.14 14.97
N PRO A 152 -8.51 23.61 13.76
CA PRO A 152 -8.33 22.17 13.57
C PRO A 152 -7.17 21.59 14.37
N VAL A 153 -7.38 20.41 14.94
CA VAL A 153 -6.36 19.66 15.67
C VAL A 153 -5.72 18.65 14.73
N LEU A 154 -4.42 18.81 14.46
CA LEU A 154 -3.65 17.84 13.68
C LEU A 154 -3.43 16.55 14.49
N LYS A 155 -3.98 15.44 14.00
CA LYS A 155 -3.69 14.09 14.49
C LYS A 155 -2.60 13.45 13.63
N ARG A 156 -1.80 12.60 14.27
CA ARG A 156 -0.74 11.80 13.66
C ARG A 156 -0.60 10.48 14.39
N ALA A 157 0.03 9.50 13.75
CA ALA A 157 0.39 8.24 14.38
C ALA A 157 1.16 8.50 15.70
N LYS A 158 0.71 7.86 16.79
CA LYS A 158 1.25 8.12 18.14
C LYS A 158 2.75 7.82 18.25
N ALA A 159 3.22 6.80 17.53
CA ALA A 159 4.63 6.40 17.50
C ALA A 159 5.57 7.43 16.85
N LEU A 160 5.03 8.46 16.17
CA LEU A 160 5.85 9.48 15.48
C LEU A 160 6.16 10.69 16.35
N LYS A 161 7.46 11.00 16.45
CA LYS A 161 7.96 12.25 17.03
C LYS A 161 7.61 13.48 16.19
N LYS A 162 7.62 13.36 14.86
CA LYS A 162 7.32 14.45 13.91
C LYS A 162 6.45 13.93 12.77
N ARG A 163 5.54 14.79 12.27
CA ARG A 163 4.76 14.51 11.07
C ARG A 163 5.69 14.50 9.84
N VAL A 164 5.54 13.47 9.03
CA VAL A 164 6.05 13.37 7.66
C VAL A 164 4.95 13.83 6.70
N VAL A 165 5.33 14.51 5.62
CA VAL A 165 4.42 15.00 4.59
C VAL A 165 4.47 14.11 3.36
N GLY A 166 3.44 14.18 2.52
CA GLY A 166 3.37 13.44 1.28
C GLY A 166 4.53 13.77 0.33
N ARG A 167 4.84 12.83 -0.56
CA ARG A 167 5.86 13.00 -1.59
C ARG A 167 5.36 12.51 -2.94
N ILE A 168 5.68 13.25 -3.99
CA ILE A 168 5.54 12.75 -5.36
C ILE A 168 6.53 11.60 -5.54
N TYR A 169 6.03 10.41 -5.88
CA TYR A 169 6.79 9.19 -5.95
C TYR A 169 8.09 9.37 -6.76
N PRO A 170 9.27 9.15 -6.13
CA PRO A 170 10.54 9.62 -6.67
C PRO A 170 11.01 8.82 -7.89
N PHE A 171 10.48 7.61 -8.08
CA PHE A 171 10.88 6.73 -9.16
C PHE A 171 9.89 6.77 -10.34
N PRO A 172 10.36 6.66 -11.59
CA PRO A 172 9.50 6.52 -12.76
C PRO A 172 8.65 5.24 -12.75
N TYR A 173 9.19 4.15 -12.20
CA TYR A 173 8.53 2.84 -12.12
C TYR A 173 8.84 2.20 -10.78
N ARG A 174 7.88 1.50 -10.20
CA ARG A 174 8.06 0.63 -9.03
C ARG A 174 8.76 -0.67 -9.44
N ILE A 175 9.71 -1.10 -8.65
CA ILE A 175 10.31 -2.43 -8.71
C ILE A 175 10.27 -2.98 -7.29
N VAL A 176 9.35 -3.92 -7.06
CA VAL A 176 8.95 -4.38 -5.73
C VAL A 176 9.22 -5.87 -5.57
N PRO A 177 10.43 -6.28 -5.19
CA PRO A 177 10.68 -7.65 -4.74
C PRO A 177 9.92 -7.99 -3.46
N TYR A 178 9.35 -9.18 -3.44
CA TYR A 178 9.12 -9.91 -2.20
C TYR A 178 10.41 -10.62 -1.83
N TYR A 179 10.86 -10.38 -0.61
CA TYR A 179 12.00 -11.05 -0.03
C TYR A 179 11.54 -11.97 1.07
N ARG A 180 11.71 -13.27 0.84
CA ARG A 180 11.41 -14.31 1.82
C ARG A 180 12.69 -14.64 2.59
N PRO A 181 12.65 -14.57 3.92
CA PRO A 181 13.74 -15.02 4.74
C PRO A 181 13.95 -16.55 4.68
N ARG A 182 15.08 -17.01 5.21
CA ARG A 182 15.61 -18.38 4.99
C ARG A 182 14.69 -19.51 5.42
N TRP A 183 13.77 -19.30 6.36
CA TRP A 183 12.89 -20.35 6.91
C TRP A 183 11.55 -20.50 6.17
N VAL A 184 11.12 -19.48 5.42
CA VAL A 184 9.96 -19.58 4.49
C VAL A 184 10.35 -20.36 3.22
N LYS A 185 11.62 -20.78 3.11
CA LYS A 185 12.17 -21.50 1.95
C LYS A 185 11.80 -22.99 1.97
N GLY A 186 10.60 -23.30 1.49
CA GLY A 186 10.25 -24.67 1.05
C GLY A 186 10.65 -25.00 -0.40
N TRP A 187 11.16 -24.02 -1.16
CA TRP A 187 11.16 -24.05 -2.65
C TRP A 187 12.54 -23.94 -3.30
N GLY A 188 13.60 -23.82 -2.50
CA GLY A 188 14.97 -23.71 -2.96
C GLY A 188 15.85 -24.69 -2.22
N ASN A 189 16.88 -25.22 -2.90
CA ASN A 189 17.94 -25.99 -2.28
C ASN A 189 18.43 -25.23 -1.03
N ALA A 190 18.24 -25.79 0.16
CA ALA A 190 18.57 -25.15 1.45
C ALA A 190 20.06 -24.77 1.58
N THR A 191 20.87 -25.23 0.63
CA THR A 191 22.30 -24.98 0.48
C THR A 191 22.65 -23.69 -0.31
N GLU A 192 21.73 -23.09 -1.06
CA GLU A 192 22.02 -21.85 -1.80
C GLU A 192 21.78 -20.60 -0.93
N ALA A 193 22.88 -19.87 -0.70
CA ALA A 193 22.87 -18.62 0.05
C ALA A 193 22.02 -17.56 -0.65
N VAL A 194 21.20 -16.86 0.13
CA VAL A 194 20.44 -15.70 -0.33
C VAL A 194 21.38 -14.64 -0.91
N HIS A 195 20.98 -14.01 -2.01
CA HIS A 195 21.84 -13.10 -2.77
C HIS A 195 21.55 -11.61 -2.53
N LEU A 196 20.83 -11.21 -1.49
CA LEU A 196 20.73 -9.77 -1.20
C LEU A 196 22.12 -9.23 -0.86
N THR A 197 22.48 -8.16 -1.54
CA THR A 197 23.69 -7.38 -1.31
C THR A 197 23.29 -5.92 -1.22
N PRO A 198 24.15 -5.04 -0.70
CA PRO A 198 23.86 -3.60 -0.66
C PRO A 198 23.49 -3.01 -2.03
N GLU A 199 24.06 -3.55 -3.12
CA GLU A 199 23.79 -3.10 -4.49
C GLU A 199 22.34 -3.35 -4.93
N HIS A 200 21.70 -4.42 -4.45
CA HIS A 200 20.33 -4.76 -4.81
C HIS A 200 19.33 -3.69 -4.37
N PHE A 201 19.53 -3.11 -3.19
CA PHE A 201 18.65 -2.06 -2.65
C PHE A 201 18.68 -0.77 -3.47
N ASN A 202 19.73 -0.53 -4.27
CA ASN A 202 19.78 0.61 -5.20
C ASN A 202 19.04 0.36 -6.52
N LEU A 203 18.60 -0.88 -6.76
CA LEU A 203 17.88 -1.27 -7.96
C LEU A 203 16.39 -1.42 -7.69
N PHE A 204 16.01 -1.72 -6.45
CA PHE A 204 14.64 -1.71 -5.98
C PHE A 204 14.15 -0.29 -5.69
N THR A 205 12.84 -0.12 -5.74
CA THR A 205 12.20 1.10 -5.24
C THR A 205 11.50 0.89 -3.91
N ASP A 206 11.07 -0.35 -3.69
CA ASP A 206 10.40 -0.83 -2.50
C ASP A 206 10.87 -2.27 -2.29
N LEU A 207 10.91 -2.77 -1.06
CA LEU A 207 11.15 -4.19 -0.76
C LEU A 207 10.12 -4.64 0.25
N VAL A 208 9.38 -5.70 -0.07
CA VAL A 208 8.44 -6.31 0.87
C VAL A 208 9.20 -7.36 1.66
N HIS A 209 9.32 -7.14 2.97
CA HIS A 209 9.84 -8.14 3.91
C HIS A 209 8.70 -9.12 4.24
N PHE A 210 8.77 -10.32 3.67
CA PHE A 210 7.70 -11.31 3.69
C PHE A 210 8.03 -12.51 4.61
N ALA A 211 7.26 -12.86 5.64
CA ALA A 211 6.04 -12.21 6.08
C ALA A 211 5.84 -12.31 7.60
N TYR A 212 5.04 -11.36 8.09
CA TYR A 212 4.34 -11.40 9.37
C TYR A 212 2.92 -11.91 9.15
N THR A 213 2.21 -12.26 10.22
CA THR A 213 0.79 -12.64 10.20
C THR A 213 0.03 -11.86 11.28
N VAL A 214 -1.22 -12.21 11.56
CA VAL A 214 -2.06 -11.56 12.57
C VAL A 214 -2.79 -12.59 13.43
N SER A 215 -3.21 -12.18 14.63
CA SER A 215 -4.10 -12.96 15.48
C SER A 215 -5.56 -12.57 15.28
N ALA A 216 -6.47 -13.48 15.62
CA ALA A 216 -7.91 -13.23 15.62
C ALA A 216 -8.33 -12.12 16.60
N GLN A 217 -7.48 -11.81 17.57
CA GLN A 217 -7.69 -10.76 18.57
C GLN A 217 -7.21 -9.38 18.07
N GLY A 218 -6.57 -9.31 16.90
CA GLY A 218 -6.09 -8.06 16.32
C GLY A 218 -4.68 -7.67 16.79
N ASP A 219 -3.78 -8.64 16.92
CA ASP A 219 -2.35 -8.39 17.11
C ASP A 219 -1.54 -8.78 15.88
N VAL A 220 -0.36 -8.17 15.76
CA VAL A 220 0.70 -8.71 14.87
C VAL A 220 1.21 -10.02 15.46
N ALA A 221 1.32 -11.02 14.61
CA ALA A 221 1.85 -12.33 14.93
C ALA A 221 2.93 -12.74 13.91
N TYR A 222 3.58 -13.88 14.16
CA TYR A 222 4.67 -14.38 13.31
C TYR A 222 4.27 -15.71 12.69
N GLN A 223 4.68 -15.93 11.45
CA GLN A 223 4.47 -17.20 10.78
C GLN A 223 5.28 -18.29 11.48
N TRP A 224 4.71 -19.49 11.62
CA TRP A 224 5.43 -20.64 12.16
C TRP A 224 6.75 -20.90 11.39
N ALA A 225 7.83 -21.20 12.12
CA ALA A 225 9.18 -21.27 11.58
C ALA A 225 9.91 -22.60 11.83
N GLY A 226 9.19 -23.63 12.29
CA GLY A 226 9.78 -24.92 12.68
C GLY A 226 9.57 -25.24 14.15
N GLU A 227 9.80 -26.50 14.51
CA GLU A 227 9.82 -26.94 15.90
C GLU A 227 11.09 -26.46 16.60
N GLY A 228 10.96 -25.96 17.83
CA GLY A 228 12.10 -25.48 18.64
C GLY A 228 12.71 -24.15 18.20
N VAL A 229 11.99 -23.40 17.36
CA VAL A 229 12.48 -22.18 16.72
C VAL A 229 11.51 -21.03 16.97
N GLU A 230 11.98 -19.98 17.63
CA GLU A 230 11.17 -18.81 17.99
C GLU A 230 10.96 -17.88 16.79
N PRO A 231 9.76 -17.84 16.18
CA PRO A 231 9.59 -17.15 14.89
C PRO A 231 9.86 -15.64 14.93
N ALA A 232 9.68 -15.03 16.10
CA ALA A 232 9.94 -13.61 16.31
C ALA A 232 11.43 -13.27 16.17
N GLU A 233 12.31 -14.05 16.79
CA GLU A 233 13.77 -13.84 16.74
C GLU A 233 14.26 -13.86 15.30
N ILE A 234 13.79 -14.84 14.54
CA ILE A 234 14.21 -15.02 13.16
C ILE A 234 13.71 -13.88 12.27
N ALA A 235 12.45 -13.46 12.43
CA ALA A 235 11.88 -12.33 11.69
C ALA A 235 12.61 -11.02 12.01
N ASP A 236 12.99 -10.81 13.27
CA ASP A 236 13.77 -9.65 13.68
C ASP A 236 15.22 -9.71 13.17
N ASP A 237 15.85 -10.89 13.11
CA ASP A 237 17.17 -11.10 12.51
C ASP A 237 17.17 -10.81 11.01
N ALA A 238 16.15 -11.27 10.28
CA ALA A 238 16.01 -10.96 8.86
C ALA A 238 15.81 -9.46 8.62
N LEU A 239 15.01 -8.79 9.45
CA LEU A 239 14.84 -7.35 9.39
C LEU A 239 16.15 -6.61 9.70
N ALA A 240 16.91 -7.07 10.69
CA ALA A 240 18.21 -6.49 11.03
C ALA A 240 19.18 -6.58 9.85
N GLU A 241 19.23 -7.74 9.18
CA GLU A 241 20.07 -7.94 8.00
C GLU A 241 19.62 -7.05 6.81
N ILE A 242 18.32 -6.99 6.52
CA ILE A 242 17.75 -6.11 5.49
C ILE A 242 18.17 -4.66 5.76
N LYS A 243 18.02 -4.18 6.99
CA LYS A 243 18.39 -2.81 7.38
C LYS A 243 19.89 -2.56 7.27
N ARG A 244 20.72 -3.53 7.65
CA ARG A 244 22.19 -3.45 7.53
C ARG A 244 22.59 -3.28 6.06
N LEU A 245 22.10 -4.15 5.19
CA LEU A 245 22.37 -4.11 3.75
C LEU A 245 21.83 -2.84 3.09
N HIS A 246 20.61 -2.42 3.45
CA HIS A 246 20.00 -1.17 2.96
C HIS A 246 20.84 0.06 3.33
N LYS A 247 21.31 0.13 4.58
CA LYS A 247 22.18 1.21 5.08
C LYS A 247 23.54 1.21 4.39
N GLU A 248 24.17 0.05 4.25
CA GLU A 248 25.45 -0.10 3.53
C GLU A 248 25.34 0.32 2.07
N GLY A 249 24.19 0.04 1.45
CA GLY A 249 23.90 0.42 0.06
C GLY A 249 23.59 1.90 -0.10
N LYS A 250 23.37 2.63 1.00
CA LYS A 250 22.84 4.02 1.01
C LYS A 250 21.55 4.14 0.18
N ALA A 251 20.73 3.10 0.23
CA ALA A 251 19.58 2.97 -0.64
C ALA A 251 18.45 3.94 -0.24
N LYS A 252 17.69 4.37 -1.25
CA LYS A 252 16.47 5.18 -1.08
C LYS A 252 15.19 4.35 -1.23
N SER A 253 15.32 3.03 -1.40
CA SER A 253 14.18 2.12 -1.51
C SER A 253 13.39 2.11 -0.21
N LEU A 254 12.07 2.01 -0.30
CA LEU A 254 11.19 1.85 0.86
C LEU A 254 11.24 0.41 1.37
N LEU A 255 11.20 0.21 2.68
CA LEU A 255 11.03 -1.11 3.29
C LEU A 255 9.58 -1.28 3.73
N LEU A 256 8.88 -2.27 3.19
CA LEU A 256 7.47 -2.55 3.51
C LEU A 256 7.37 -3.80 4.38
N ALA A 257 6.60 -3.73 5.47
CA ALA A 257 6.24 -4.91 6.25
C ALA A 257 5.15 -5.70 5.50
N GLY A 258 5.47 -6.90 5.03
CA GLY A 258 4.52 -7.79 4.36
C GLY A 258 3.76 -8.65 5.37
N PHE A 259 2.43 -8.62 5.31
CA PHE A 259 1.55 -9.46 6.12
C PHE A 259 0.86 -10.49 5.23
N ALA A 260 0.94 -11.77 5.58
CA ALA A 260 0.39 -12.86 4.79
C ALA A 260 -0.01 -14.05 5.68
N HIS A 261 -0.48 -15.13 5.05
CA HIS A 261 -0.83 -16.39 5.74
C HIS A 261 -1.77 -16.17 6.93
N MET A 262 -2.80 -15.36 6.71
CA MET A 262 -3.64 -14.81 7.77
C MET A 262 -5.13 -14.95 7.51
N ASP A 263 -5.57 -15.76 6.55
CA ASP A 263 -6.97 -15.81 6.10
C ASP A 263 -8.00 -15.95 7.25
N GLY A 264 -7.89 -17.02 8.05
CA GLY A 264 -8.78 -17.24 9.20
C GLY A 264 -8.69 -16.16 10.30
N PRO A 265 -7.50 -15.87 10.84
CA PRO A 265 -7.32 -14.82 11.84
C PRO A 265 -7.75 -13.43 11.38
N MET A 266 -7.41 -13.05 10.14
CA MET A 266 -7.80 -11.76 9.54
C MET A 266 -9.31 -11.68 9.40
N THR A 267 -9.96 -12.70 8.82
CA THR A 267 -11.42 -12.77 8.71
C THR A 267 -12.10 -12.52 10.05
N THR A 268 -11.62 -13.19 11.10
CA THR A 268 -12.16 -13.05 12.46
C THR A 268 -11.92 -11.65 13.02
N ALA A 269 -10.70 -11.14 12.90
CA ALA A 269 -10.32 -9.85 13.47
C ALA A 269 -11.04 -8.67 12.83
N VAL A 270 -11.27 -8.70 11.51
CA VAL A 270 -11.90 -7.56 10.80
C VAL A 270 -13.43 -7.56 10.89
N ALA A 271 -14.06 -8.68 11.25
CA ALA A 271 -15.50 -8.79 11.38
C ALA A 271 -16.07 -7.98 12.56
N ASP A 272 -15.32 -7.88 13.66
CA ASP A 272 -15.71 -7.07 14.83
C ASP A 272 -15.07 -5.66 14.78
N PRO A 273 -15.84 -4.57 14.89
CA PRO A 273 -15.29 -3.21 14.84
C PRO A 273 -14.24 -2.89 15.91
N ALA A 274 -14.34 -3.46 17.12
CA ALA A 274 -13.36 -3.19 18.18
C ALA A 274 -12.02 -3.87 17.88
N THR A 275 -12.09 -5.14 17.48
CA THR A 275 -10.95 -5.97 17.11
C THR A 275 -10.27 -5.48 15.83
N ARG A 276 -11.06 -5.04 14.83
CA ARG A 276 -10.55 -4.43 13.60
C ARG A 276 -9.73 -3.17 13.86
N ARG A 277 -10.26 -2.27 14.69
CA ARG A 277 -9.56 -1.03 15.08
C ARG A 277 -8.32 -1.33 15.92
N ARG A 278 -8.37 -2.36 16.77
CA ARG A 278 -7.20 -2.85 17.51
C ARG A 278 -6.12 -3.35 16.56
N LEU A 279 -6.49 -4.17 15.57
CA LEU A 279 -5.56 -4.66 14.55
C LEU A 279 -4.91 -3.52 13.78
N ALA A 280 -5.71 -2.56 13.29
CA ALA A 280 -5.20 -1.39 12.56
C ALA A 280 -4.17 -0.60 13.38
N ARG A 281 -4.48 -0.32 14.65
CA ARG A 281 -3.60 0.41 15.57
C ARG A 281 -2.32 -0.36 15.88
N ASN A 282 -2.44 -1.64 16.22
CA ASN A 282 -1.32 -2.48 16.62
C ASN A 282 -0.37 -2.69 15.44
N MET A 283 -0.92 -2.96 14.25
CA MET A 283 -0.15 -3.10 13.02
C MET A 283 0.59 -1.81 12.65
N ALA A 284 -0.10 -0.65 12.66
CA ALA A 284 0.53 0.64 12.36
C ALA A 284 1.64 0.97 13.37
N THR A 285 1.37 0.82 14.67
CA THR A 285 2.35 1.08 15.73
C THR A 285 3.57 0.18 15.59
N TRP A 286 3.35 -1.13 15.43
CA TRP A 286 4.39 -2.13 15.29
C TRP A 286 5.30 -1.83 14.08
N ALA A 287 4.72 -1.46 12.93
CA ALA A 287 5.49 -1.17 11.72
C ALA A 287 6.29 0.14 11.84
N ILE A 288 5.71 1.19 12.44
CA ILE A 288 6.39 2.47 12.67
C ILE A 288 7.56 2.31 13.64
N GLU A 289 7.36 1.61 14.77
CA GLU A 289 8.41 1.42 15.78
C GLU A 289 9.57 0.59 15.25
N ARG A 290 9.30 -0.36 14.35
CA ARG A 290 10.32 -1.13 13.66
C ARG A 290 10.94 -0.39 12.47
N GLY A 291 10.56 0.85 12.20
CA GLY A 291 11.21 1.66 11.17
C GLY A 291 10.98 1.17 9.75
N TYR A 292 9.82 0.58 9.48
CA TYR A 292 9.35 0.39 8.10
C TYR A 292 8.90 1.72 7.49
N ASP A 293 8.80 1.74 6.17
CA ASP A 293 8.29 2.85 5.37
C ASP A 293 6.88 2.60 4.83
N GLY A 294 6.32 1.42 5.08
CA GLY A 294 4.99 1.06 4.64
C GLY A 294 4.57 -0.34 5.02
N ILE A 295 3.35 -0.69 4.64
CA ILE A 295 2.71 -1.98 4.92
C ILE A 295 2.17 -2.54 3.61
N ASP A 296 2.37 -3.84 3.43
CA ASP A 296 1.77 -4.61 2.35
C ASP A 296 0.88 -5.72 2.94
N ILE A 297 -0.35 -5.84 2.45
CA ILE A 297 -1.32 -6.85 2.91
C ILE A 297 -1.56 -7.87 1.80
N ASP A 298 -1.18 -9.11 2.05
CA ASP A 298 -1.37 -10.26 1.17
C ASP A 298 -2.39 -11.22 1.79
N TRP A 299 -3.67 -10.85 1.70
CA TRP A 299 -4.76 -11.69 2.19
C TRP A 299 -5.24 -12.60 1.05
N GLU A 300 -4.93 -13.89 1.18
CA GLU A 300 -5.34 -14.95 0.27
C GLU A 300 -6.42 -15.88 0.86
N TYR A 301 -7.73 -15.68 0.61
CA TYR A 301 -8.35 -14.53 -0.05
C TYR A 301 -9.68 -14.16 0.64
N PRO A 302 -10.09 -12.87 0.65
CA PRO A 302 -11.44 -12.51 1.05
C PRO A 302 -12.50 -13.16 0.14
N ASP A 303 -13.29 -14.08 0.71
CA ASP A 303 -14.24 -14.90 -0.04
C ASP A 303 -15.62 -14.30 -0.25
N THR A 304 -16.08 -13.38 0.59
CA THR A 304 -17.46 -12.87 0.51
C THR A 304 -17.50 -11.35 0.35
N ASN A 305 -18.63 -10.81 -0.10
CA ASN A 305 -18.84 -9.36 -0.15
C ASN A 305 -18.68 -8.74 1.26
N GLU A 306 -19.06 -9.48 2.30
CA GLU A 306 -18.86 -9.10 3.68
C GLU A 306 -17.37 -9.05 4.04
N HIS A 307 -16.58 -10.07 3.68
CA HIS A 307 -15.12 -10.06 3.91
C HIS A 307 -14.47 -8.85 3.21
N TRP A 308 -14.84 -8.56 1.97
CA TRP A 308 -14.33 -7.37 1.26
C TRP A 308 -14.78 -6.04 1.87
N THR A 309 -15.99 -5.98 2.41
CA THR A 309 -16.49 -4.79 3.11
C THR A 309 -15.71 -4.57 4.40
N ASN A 310 -15.56 -5.61 5.21
CA ASN A 310 -14.79 -5.57 6.46
C ASN A 310 -13.31 -5.28 6.19
N PHE A 311 -12.74 -5.80 5.10
CA PHE A 311 -11.40 -5.46 4.67
C PHE A 311 -11.28 -3.98 4.30
N GLY A 312 -12.24 -3.43 3.54
CA GLY A 312 -12.27 -2.01 3.23
C GLY A 312 -12.38 -1.11 4.47
N LEU A 313 -13.19 -1.51 5.46
CA LEU A 313 -13.25 -0.84 6.76
C LEU A 313 -11.91 -0.91 7.51
N PHE A 314 -11.23 -2.06 7.46
CA PHE A 314 -9.92 -2.25 8.07
C PHE A 314 -8.87 -1.36 7.41
N MET A 315 -8.85 -1.28 6.08
CA MET A 315 -7.91 -0.43 5.34
C MET A 315 -8.13 1.06 5.64
N ALA A 316 -9.38 1.48 5.86
CA ALA A 316 -9.69 2.84 6.31
C ALA A 316 -9.18 3.11 7.75
N ASP A 317 -9.45 2.19 8.69
CA ASP A 317 -8.94 2.27 10.07
C ASP A 317 -7.40 2.29 10.10
N LEU A 318 -6.74 1.44 9.30
CA LEU A 318 -5.29 1.39 9.16
C LEU A 318 -4.72 2.68 8.58
N ARG A 319 -5.36 3.24 7.55
CA ARG A 319 -4.93 4.51 6.95
C ARG A 319 -5.05 5.67 7.94
N GLU A 320 -6.06 5.64 8.81
CA GLU A 320 -6.22 6.62 9.90
C GLU A 320 -5.07 6.53 10.92
N GLU A 321 -4.70 5.30 11.34
CA GLU A 321 -3.62 5.06 12.31
C GLU A 321 -2.23 5.36 11.72
N LEU A 322 -2.05 5.24 10.40
CA LEU A 322 -0.85 5.65 9.66
C LEU A 322 -0.79 7.17 9.39
N ALA A 323 -1.77 7.96 9.82
CA ALA A 323 -1.83 9.36 9.44
C ALA A 323 -0.55 10.14 9.81
N GLY A 324 -0.03 10.89 8.84
CA GLY A 324 1.17 11.72 9.01
C GLY A 324 2.48 10.96 9.16
N SER A 325 2.51 9.66 8.87
CA SER A 325 3.74 8.84 8.81
C SER A 325 4.46 8.91 7.47
N GLY A 326 3.74 9.27 6.41
CA GLY A 326 4.26 9.17 5.04
C GLY A 326 4.30 7.72 4.52
N PHE A 327 3.70 6.77 5.25
CA PHE A 327 3.75 5.35 4.90
C PHE A 327 3.06 5.07 3.57
N SER A 328 3.69 4.16 2.82
CA SER A 328 3.04 3.50 1.69
C SER A 328 2.14 2.37 2.18
N LEU A 329 0.99 2.17 1.54
CA LEU A 329 0.09 1.04 1.77
C LEU A 329 -0.23 0.36 0.44
N SER A 330 -0.03 -0.95 0.39
CA SER A 330 -0.31 -1.79 -0.78
C SER A 330 -0.99 -3.10 -0.41
N ILE A 331 -1.48 -3.79 -1.44
CA ILE A 331 -1.89 -5.19 -1.35
C ILE A 331 -1.26 -5.98 -2.49
N ALA A 332 -1.03 -7.28 -2.26
CA ALA A 332 -0.98 -8.28 -3.32
C ALA A 332 -2.40 -8.83 -3.56
N ALA A 333 -2.76 -9.04 -4.83
CA ALA A 333 -4.10 -9.50 -5.18
C ALA A 333 -4.08 -10.51 -6.33
N SER A 334 -4.81 -11.62 -6.15
CA SER A 334 -5.20 -12.50 -7.25
C SER A 334 -6.38 -11.88 -7.98
N VAL A 335 -6.09 -11.18 -9.07
CA VAL A 335 -7.09 -10.42 -9.83
C VAL A 335 -8.02 -11.29 -10.69
N THR A 336 -7.80 -12.61 -10.67
CA THR A 336 -8.66 -13.61 -11.31
C THR A 336 -9.62 -14.28 -10.34
N TYR A 337 -9.41 -14.17 -9.02
CA TYR A 337 -10.29 -14.77 -8.03
C TYR A 337 -11.52 -13.91 -7.77
N LYS A 338 -11.35 -12.76 -7.11
CA LYS A 338 -12.42 -11.79 -6.83
C LYS A 338 -11.91 -10.35 -6.94
N VAL A 339 -12.85 -9.45 -7.21
CA VAL A 339 -12.60 -8.03 -7.45
C VAL A 339 -12.53 -7.29 -6.10
N PRO A 340 -11.43 -6.61 -5.75
CA PRO A 340 -11.40 -5.72 -4.60
C PRO A 340 -12.44 -4.60 -4.72
N THR A 341 -13.04 -4.22 -3.60
CA THR A 341 -13.99 -3.10 -3.57
C THR A 341 -13.26 -1.76 -3.61
N PHE A 342 -13.95 -0.69 -4.03
CA PHE A 342 -13.40 0.67 -3.95
C PHE A 342 -13.04 1.05 -2.50
N MET A 343 -13.71 0.43 -1.51
CA MET A 343 -13.39 0.64 -0.10
C MET A 343 -11.97 0.19 0.24
N VAL A 344 -11.42 -0.78 -0.50
CA VAL A 344 -10.01 -1.19 -0.42
C VAL A 344 -9.17 -0.32 -1.35
N THR A 345 -9.48 -0.29 -2.65
CA THR A 345 -8.58 0.30 -3.67
C THR A 345 -8.34 1.80 -3.49
N ASP A 346 -9.32 2.55 -3.02
CA ASP A 346 -9.19 3.99 -2.77
C ASP A 346 -8.28 4.30 -1.57
N GLN A 347 -7.95 3.32 -0.71
CA GLN A 347 -6.99 3.52 0.41
C GLN A 347 -5.53 3.25 0.00
N LEU A 348 -5.29 2.67 -1.17
CA LEU A 348 -3.98 2.16 -1.57
C LEU A 348 -3.12 3.22 -2.27
N ASP A 349 -1.83 3.20 -1.99
CA ASP A 349 -0.83 3.92 -2.78
C ASP A 349 -0.52 3.18 -4.08
N PHE A 350 -0.61 1.84 -4.08
CA PHE A 350 -0.53 0.97 -5.26
C PHE A 350 -1.06 -0.45 -4.97
N LEU A 351 -1.35 -1.21 -6.02
CA LEU A 351 -1.78 -2.61 -5.98
C LEU A 351 -0.80 -3.46 -6.80
N MET A 352 -0.47 -4.64 -6.26
CA MET A 352 0.37 -5.64 -6.93
C MET A 352 -0.47 -6.82 -7.39
N THR A 353 -0.37 -7.18 -8.67
CA THR A 353 -1.07 -8.36 -9.20
C THR A 353 -0.22 -9.61 -9.03
N MET A 354 -0.82 -10.70 -8.57
CA MET A 354 -0.21 -12.03 -8.58
C MET A 354 -0.43 -12.69 -9.94
N SER A 355 0.20 -12.14 -10.98
CA SER A 355 0.01 -12.54 -12.38
C SER A 355 0.83 -13.78 -12.77
N TYR A 356 0.68 -14.82 -11.96
CA TYR A 356 1.33 -16.13 -12.07
C TYR A 356 0.37 -17.19 -11.50
N ASP A 357 0.86 -18.43 -11.34
CA ASP A 357 0.09 -19.58 -10.85
C ASP A 357 -1.17 -19.90 -11.66
N ASP A 358 -1.05 -19.85 -12.97
CA ASP A 358 -2.01 -20.49 -13.88
C ASP A 358 -1.80 -22.01 -13.91
N ILE A 359 -2.89 -22.77 -14.00
CA ILE A 359 -2.88 -24.24 -14.12
C ILE A 359 -2.51 -24.66 -15.56
N GLY A 360 -2.62 -23.75 -16.53
CA GLY A 360 -2.31 -24.02 -17.93
C GLY A 360 -0.85 -24.42 -18.22
N PRO A 361 -0.50 -24.62 -19.51
CA PRO A 361 0.85 -25.01 -19.93
C PRO A 361 1.92 -23.93 -19.63
N GLN A 362 1.50 -22.70 -19.34
CA GLN A 362 2.35 -21.62 -18.87
C GLN A 362 1.71 -21.00 -17.63
N HIS A 363 2.35 -21.15 -16.48
CA HIS A 363 1.81 -20.58 -15.23
C HIS A 363 1.80 -19.05 -15.21
N ALA A 364 2.58 -18.40 -16.08
CA ALA A 364 2.68 -16.94 -16.16
C ALA A 364 2.97 -16.46 -17.58
N SER A 365 2.01 -16.60 -18.48
CA SER A 365 2.13 -16.13 -19.87
C SER A 365 2.17 -14.59 -19.98
N MET A 366 2.59 -14.08 -21.14
CA MET A 366 2.43 -12.65 -21.47
C MET A 366 0.96 -12.24 -21.52
N GLY A 367 0.08 -13.09 -22.07
CA GLY A 367 -1.35 -12.83 -22.14
C GLY A 367 -1.99 -12.67 -20.76
N ARG A 368 -1.61 -13.51 -19.79
CA ARG A 368 -2.06 -13.39 -18.40
C ARG A 368 -1.58 -12.07 -17.77
N PHE A 369 -0.31 -11.74 -17.92
CA PHE A 369 0.29 -10.49 -17.44
C PHE A 369 -0.47 -9.25 -17.95
N GLN A 370 -0.81 -9.22 -19.24
CA GLN A 370 -1.56 -8.12 -19.85
C GLN A 370 -3.04 -8.10 -19.42
N SER A 371 -3.68 -9.27 -19.36
CA SER A 371 -5.09 -9.40 -18.96
C SER A 371 -5.31 -8.90 -17.55
N ASP A 372 -4.47 -9.32 -16.60
CA ASP A 372 -4.56 -8.95 -15.19
C ASP A 372 -4.34 -7.45 -14.97
N ALA A 373 -3.37 -6.86 -15.67
CA ALA A 373 -3.15 -5.42 -15.66
C ALA A 373 -4.40 -4.67 -16.17
N ASN A 374 -5.03 -5.15 -17.24
CA ASN A 374 -6.25 -4.56 -17.79
C ASN A 374 -7.47 -4.73 -16.87
N LYS A 375 -7.60 -5.85 -16.15
CA LYS A 375 -8.66 -6.02 -15.13
C LYS A 375 -8.53 -4.98 -14.02
N CYS A 376 -7.32 -4.68 -13.56
CA CYS A 376 -7.11 -3.63 -12.57
C CYS A 376 -7.66 -2.26 -13.02
N LEU A 377 -7.52 -1.94 -14.31
CA LEU A 377 -8.03 -0.68 -14.86
C LEU A 377 -9.57 -0.68 -14.98
N LYS A 378 -10.13 -1.76 -15.51
CA LYS A 378 -11.56 -1.85 -15.85
C LYS A 378 -12.42 -2.12 -14.63
N ASP A 379 -12.02 -3.10 -13.83
CA ASP A 379 -12.86 -3.66 -12.79
C ASP A 379 -12.56 -2.97 -11.45
N PHE A 380 -11.28 -2.67 -11.18
CA PHE A 380 -10.86 -2.07 -9.89
C PHE A 380 -10.72 -0.55 -9.97
N ARG A 381 -10.84 0.01 -11.19
CA ARG A 381 -10.69 1.44 -11.50
C ARG A 381 -9.37 2.04 -11.01
N MET A 382 -8.33 1.21 -10.92
CA MET A 382 -7.01 1.64 -10.51
C MET A 382 -6.33 2.41 -11.64
N PRO A 383 -5.76 3.59 -11.39
CA PRO A 383 -5.01 4.29 -12.41
C PRO A 383 -3.69 3.56 -12.70
N LYS A 384 -3.26 3.53 -13.98
CA LYS A 384 -2.06 2.82 -14.44
C LYS A 384 -0.82 3.01 -13.53
N PRO A 385 -0.44 4.24 -13.08
CA PRO A 385 0.71 4.44 -12.20
C PRO A 385 0.64 3.75 -10.83
N ARG A 386 -0.54 3.29 -10.40
CA ARG A 386 -0.77 2.55 -9.15
C ARG A 386 -0.89 1.04 -9.36
N VAL A 387 -0.77 0.53 -10.58
CA VAL A 387 -0.83 -0.90 -10.88
C VAL A 387 0.58 -1.42 -11.14
N VAL A 388 1.01 -2.37 -10.30
CA VAL A 388 2.32 -3.03 -10.34
C VAL A 388 2.08 -4.51 -10.65
N ILE A 389 2.75 -5.05 -11.66
CA ILE A 389 2.36 -6.36 -12.22
C ILE A 389 3.38 -7.45 -11.84
N GLY A 390 2.90 -8.59 -11.35
CA GLY A 390 3.75 -9.68 -10.84
C GLY A 390 4.58 -10.41 -11.90
N LEU A 391 5.82 -10.75 -11.51
CA LEU A 391 6.77 -11.55 -12.27
C LEU A 391 7.23 -12.74 -11.41
N PRO A 392 7.04 -14.00 -11.87
CA PRO A 392 7.52 -15.15 -11.13
C PRO A 392 9.01 -15.41 -11.42
N PHE A 393 9.79 -15.53 -10.35
CA PHE A 393 11.19 -15.98 -10.38
C PHE A 393 11.31 -17.47 -10.03
N TYR A 394 10.30 -18.25 -10.42
CA TYR A 394 10.17 -19.68 -10.17
C TYR A 394 9.42 -20.32 -11.34
N SER A 395 9.26 -21.63 -11.29
CA SER A 395 8.52 -22.42 -12.27
C SER A 395 7.40 -23.22 -11.63
N ASN A 396 6.31 -23.52 -12.34
CA ASN A 396 5.35 -24.55 -11.93
C ASN A 396 5.44 -25.78 -12.84
N GLU A 397 5.18 -26.96 -12.28
CA GLU A 397 4.83 -28.13 -13.08
C GLU A 397 3.61 -27.80 -13.94
N GLN A 398 3.65 -28.12 -15.23
CA GLN A 398 2.52 -27.86 -16.12
C GLN A 398 1.28 -28.62 -15.62
N GLY A 399 0.15 -27.93 -15.45
CA GLY A 399 -1.05 -28.54 -14.89
C GLY A 399 -1.18 -28.47 -13.37
N LYS A 400 -0.21 -27.91 -12.63
CA LYS A 400 -0.24 -27.85 -11.16
C LYS A 400 0.15 -26.47 -10.61
N LEU A 401 -0.44 -26.10 -9.48
CA LEU A 401 -0.16 -24.83 -8.80
C LEU A 401 1.01 -24.92 -7.82
N THR A 402 1.16 -26.07 -7.14
CA THR A 402 1.94 -26.17 -5.90
C THR A 402 3.26 -26.92 -6.06
N VAL A 403 3.57 -27.45 -7.25
CA VAL A 403 4.84 -28.12 -7.53
C VAL A 403 5.75 -27.12 -8.25
N GLN A 404 6.65 -26.49 -7.51
CA GLN A 404 7.49 -25.41 -8.04
C GLN A 404 8.96 -25.55 -7.71
N HIS A 405 9.78 -24.86 -8.51
CA HIS A 405 11.22 -24.75 -8.33
C HIS A 405 11.66 -23.30 -8.52
N GLY A 406 12.50 -22.79 -7.63
CA GLY A 406 13.13 -21.47 -7.81
C GLY A 406 14.01 -21.41 -9.06
N TYR A 407 14.17 -20.22 -9.65
CA TYR A 407 14.94 -20.05 -10.88
C TYR A 407 16.41 -20.48 -10.76
N SER A 408 17.04 -20.29 -9.61
CA SER A 408 18.41 -20.78 -9.34
C SER A 408 18.51 -22.30 -9.44
N GLN A 409 17.50 -23.04 -8.95
CA GLN A 409 17.40 -24.50 -9.08
C GLN A 409 17.35 -24.93 -10.54
N ILE A 410 16.58 -24.22 -11.38
CA ILE A 410 16.51 -24.48 -12.83
C ILE A 410 17.90 -24.36 -13.46
N LEU A 411 18.65 -23.32 -13.09
CA LEU A 411 20.01 -23.09 -13.59
C LEU A 411 21.02 -24.12 -13.06
N SER A 412 20.81 -24.70 -11.88
CA SER A 412 21.63 -25.80 -11.38
C SER A 412 21.47 -27.05 -12.26
N TRP A 413 20.26 -27.33 -12.75
CA TRP A 413 19.99 -28.46 -13.64
C TRP A 413 20.36 -28.18 -15.09
N TYR A 414 20.19 -26.92 -15.54
CA TYR A 414 20.41 -26.48 -16.91
C TYR A 414 21.27 -25.19 -16.98
N PRO A 415 22.59 -25.24 -16.70
CA PRO A 415 23.45 -24.05 -16.65
C PRO A 415 23.61 -23.28 -17.97
N ARG A 416 23.20 -23.89 -19.08
CA ARG A 416 23.28 -23.35 -20.45
C ARG A 416 21.90 -23.12 -21.07
N ILE A 417 20.83 -23.12 -20.26
CA ILE A 417 19.48 -22.80 -20.76
C ILE A 417 19.49 -21.44 -21.47
N LYS A 418 18.86 -21.37 -22.66
CA LYS A 418 18.90 -20.14 -23.46
C LYS A 418 17.99 -19.09 -22.83
N PRO A 419 18.29 -17.79 -22.96
CA PRO A 419 17.44 -16.72 -22.43
C PRO A 419 15.99 -16.71 -22.92
N THR A 420 15.73 -17.36 -24.06
CA THR A 420 14.41 -17.47 -24.72
C THR A 420 13.61 -18.69 -24.28
N GLU A 421 14.21 -19.63 -23.54
CA GLU A 421 13.47 -20.79 -23.02
C GLU A 421 12.54 -20.37 -21.87
N ASN A 422 11.38 -21.00 -21.80
CA ASN A 422 10.35 -20.77 -20.78
C ASN A 422 9.77 -22.08 -20.23
N GLN A 423 10.42 -23.21 -20.52
CA GLN A 423 10.08 -24.52 -19.98
C GLN A 423 11.33 -25.39 -19.86
N PHE A 424 11.27 -26.39 -18.99
CA PHE A 424 12.32 -27.38 -18.81
C PHE A 424 11.73 -28.66 -18.21
N GLN A 425 12.40 -29.78 -18.43
CA GLN A 425 12.06 -31.04 -17.78
C GLN A 425 12.70 -31.10 -16.40
N ALA A 426 11.92 -31.27 -15.33
CA ALA A 426 12.49 -31.41 -13.98
C ALA A 426 13.32 -32.69 -13.87
N LYS A 427 14.13 -32.79 -12.81
CA LYS A 427 14.87 -34.02 -12.49
C LYS A 427 14.31 -34.63 -11.21
N ASN A 428 14.02 -35.92 -11.24
CA ASN A 428 13.68 -36.68 -10.03
C ASN A 428 14.91 -36.81 -9.13
N ALA A 429 14.72 -37.30 -7.90
CA ALA A 429 15.81 -37.45 -6.92
C ALA A 429 16.94 -38.37 -7.41
N ASP A 430 16.62 -39.37 -8.24
CA ASP A 430 17.58 -40.29 -8.87
C ASP A 430 18.22 -39.72 -10.15
N GLY A 431 17.89 -38.49 -10.52
CA GLY A 431 18.36 -37.81 -11.73
C GLY A 431 17.61 -38.18 -13.02
N SER A 432 16.62 -39.08 -12.95
CA SER A 432 15.79 -39.42 -14.10
C SER A 432 14.90 -38.25 -14.53
N PRO A 433 14.44 -38.22 -15.80
CA PRO A 433 13.55 -37.17 -16.28
C PRO A 433 12.23 -37.15 -15.51
N GLY A 434 11.93 -36.00 -14.90
CA GLY A 434 10.68 -35.70 -14.23
C GLY A 434 9.64 -35.04 -15.14
N PRO A 435 8.58 -34.46 -14.56
CA PRO A 435 7.54 -33.77 -15.31
C PRO A 435 8.04 -32.47 -15.95
N MET A 436 7.27 -31.93 -16.90
CA MET A 436 7.56 -30.66 -17.56
C MET A 436 7.14 -29.49 -16.66
N HIS A 437 8.02 -28.50 -16.55
CA HIS A 437 7.75 -27.25 -15.84
C HIS A 437 7.79 -26.06 -16.79
N SER A 438 6.99 -25.04 -16.49
CA SER A 438 7.02 -23.74 -17.17
C SER A 438 7.55 -22.65 -16.24
N PHE A 439 8.33 -21.72 -16.78
CA PHE A 439 8.90 -20.57 -16.06
C PHE A 439 8.95 -19.35 -16.99
N ASN A 440 9.48 -18.22 -16.52
CA ASN A 440 9.74 -17.06 -17.37
C ASN A 440 11.25 -16.82 -17.50
N GLY A 441 11.79 -17.06 -18.70
CA GLY A 441 13.19 -16.79 -19.00
C GLY A 441 13.52 -15.30 -19.11
N PRO A 442 14.82 -14.94 -19.12
CA PRO A 442 15.28 -13.55 -19.18
C PRO A 442 14.66 -12.73 -20.33
N ALA A 443 14.44 -13.34 -21.50
CA ALA A 443 13.85 -12.65 -22.65
C ALA A 443 12.39 -12.25 -22.39
N LEU A 444 11.58 -13.15 -21.82
CA LEU A 444 10.17 -12.92 -21.51
C LEU A 444 10.00 -11.94 -20.33
N ILE A 445 10.85 -12.04 -19.29
CA ILE A 445 10.88 -11.04 -18.21
C ILE A 445 11.16 -9.65 -18.77
N ALA A 446 12.17 -9.51 -19.64
CA ALA A 446 12.49 -8.23 -20.26
C ALA A 446 11.37 -7.73 -21.18
N GLU A 447 10.65 -8.62 -21.87
CA GLU A 447 9.49 -8.28 -22.70
C GLU A 447 8.32 -7.73 -21.87
N LYS A 448 7.93 -8.45 -20.80
CA LYS A 448 6.90 -7.98 -19.84
C LYS A 448 7.23 -6.61 -19.28
N CYS A 449 8.49 -6.40 -18.90
CA CYS A 449 8.98 -5.10 -18.41
C CYS A 449 8.90 -4.00 -19.48
N ARG A 450 9.24 -4.31 -20.74
CA ARG A 450 9.17 -3.33 -21.84
C ARG A 450 7.73 -2.92 -22.08
N TRP A 451 6.81 -3.89 -22.07
CA TRP A 451 5.39 -3.63 -22.25
C TRP A 451 4.82 -2.80 -21.09
N ALA A 452 5.06 -3.19 -19.82
CA ALA A 452 4.58 -2.43 -18.67
C ALA A 452 5.04 -0.97 -18.70
N ARG A 453 6.30 -0.76 -19.12
CA ARG A 453 6.89 0.58 -19.33
C ARG A 453 6.21 1.37 -20.45
N GLN A 454 6.04 0.75 -21.62
CA GLN A 454 5.41 1.37 -22.80
C GLN A 454 3.95 1.75 -22.53
N GLU A 455 3.25 0.88 -21.83
CA GLU A 455 1.86 1.08 -21.42
C GLU A 455 1.71 2.03 -20.24
N LYS A 456 2.81 2.49 -19.63
CA LYS A 456 2.84 3.42 -18.48
C LYS A 456 2.20 2.87 -17.21
N PHE A 457 2.27 1.56 -17.01
CA PHE A 457 1.92 0.95 -15.72
C PHE A 457 2.92 1.37 -14.62
N GLY A 458 2.49 1.26 -13.38
CA GLY A 458 3.22 1.69 -12.20
C GLY A 458 4.54 0.97 -12.01
N GLY A 459 4.65 -0.28 -12.46
CA GLY A 459 5.89 -1.03 -12.38
C GLY A 459 5.69 -2.55 -12.37
N VAL A 460 6.64 -3.25 -11.76
CA VAL A 460 6.61 -4.71 -11.60
C VAL A 460 6.90 -5.15 -10.17
N MET A 461 6.29 -6.26 -9.78
CA MET A 461 6.51 -6.97 -8.51
C MET A 461 7.21 -8.29 -8.81
N ILE A 462 8.08 -8.75 -7.91
CA ILE A 462 8.81 -10.02 -8.08
C ILE A 462 8.45 -10.99 -6.97
N TRP A 463 7.95 -12.17 -7.35
CA TRP A 463 7.75 -13.30 -6.44
C TRP A 463 8.68 -14.47 -6.81
N ALA A 464 9.63 -14.88 -5.98
CA ALA A 464 10.25 -14.07 -4.94
C ALA A 464 11.71 -13.83 -5.30
N TYR A 465 12.30 -12.73 -4.84
CA TYR A 465 13.62 -12.33 -5.32
C TYR A 465 14.74 -13.30 -4.91
N ASP A 466 14.56 -13.98 -3.78
CA ASP A 466 15.52 -14.95 -3.24
C ASP A 466 15.71 -16.21 -4.09
N THR A 467 14.90 -16.39 -5.15
CA THR A 467 14.99 -17.53 -6.06
C THR A 467 15.73 -17.22 -7.37
N ASP A 468 16.17 -15.98 -7.61
CA ASP A 468 17.06 -15.65 -8.72
C ASP A 468 18.52 -16.00 -8.38
N VAL A 469 19.39 -15.91 -9.39
CA VAL A 469 20.85 -15.95 -9.22
C VAL A 469 21.42 -14.54 -9.00
N LYS A 470 22.67 -14.47 -8.54
CA LYS A 470 23.40 -13.19 -8.39
C LYS A 470 23.27 -12.32 -9.64
N LEU A 471 23.07 -11.01 -9.45
CA LEU A 471 22.90 -10.03 -10.52
C LEU A 471 24.06 -10.02 -11.55
N SER A 472 25.28 -10.36 -11.14
CA SER A 472 26.43 -10.49 -12.04
C SER A 472 26.24 -11.61 -13.07
N HIS A 473 25.50 -12.65 -12.73
CA HIS A 473 25.24 -13.81 -13.60
C HIS A 473 24.52 -13.40 -14.89
N ARG A 474 24.92 -14.02 -16.01
CA ARG A 474 24.38 -13.68 -17.34
C ARG A 474 22.89 -13.99 -17.49
N ALA A 475 22.40 -14.97 -16.75
CA ALA A 475 21.02 -15.43 -16.79
C ALA A 475 20.11 -14.79 -15.72
N SER A 476 20.62 -13.90 -14.85
CA SER A 476 19.79 -13.29 -13.80
C SER A 476 18.53 -12.63 -14.40
N LEU A 477 17.37 -13.00 -13.86
CA LEU A 477 16.08 -12.42 -14.23
C LEU A 477 16.01 -10.97 -13.77
N GLY A 478 16.53 -10.67 -12.56
CA GLY A 478 16.69 -9.32 -12.06
C GLY A 478 17.50 -8.45 -13.03
N LYS A 479 18.64 -8.95 -13.51
CA LYS A 479 19.47 -8.24 -14.51
C LYS A 479 18.71 -7.95 -15.80
N ALA A 480 17.91 -8.89 -16.28
CA ALA A 480 17.10 -8.72 -17.49
C ALA A 480 16.03 -7.62 -17.31
N MET A 481 15.36 -7.63 -16.16
CA MET A 481 14.38 -6.61 -15.76
C MET A 481 15.04 -5.21 -15.64
N TYR A 482 16.13 -5.07 -14.88
CA TYR A 482 16.79 -3.77 -14.65
C TYR A 482 17.36 -3.13 -15.91
N LYS A 483 17.78 -3.93 -16.89
CA LYS A 483 18.20 -3.40 -18.19
C LYS A 483 17.07 -2.61 -18.88
N VAL A 484 15.82 -2.96 -18.61
CA VAL A 484 14.62 -2.32 -19.17
C VAL A 484 14.06 -1.23 -18.26
N LEU A 485 13.88 -1.53 -16.96
CA LEU A 485 13.33 -0.61 -15.96
C LEU A 485 14.46 0.11 -15.22
N ARG A 486 15.25 0.90 -15.95
CA ARG A 486 16.35 1.67 -15.35
C ARG A 486 15.79 2.82 -14.53
N GLN A 487 16.17 2.87 -13.25
CA GLN A 487 15.96 4.05 -12.43
C GLN A 487 16.92 5.18 -12.87
N PRO A 488 16.51 6.46 -12.80
CA PRO A 488 17.42 7.57 -13.05
C PRO A 488 18.60 7.46 -12.08
N ARG A 489 19.84 7.57 -12.58
CA ARG A 489 20.98 7.70 -11.68
C ARG A 489 20.78 8.99 -10.88
N ASN A 490 20.80 8.89 -9.56
CA ASN A 490 20.84 10.07 -8.70
C ASN A 490 22.10 10.84 -9.09
N LYS A 491 21.93 12.02 -9.69
CA LYS A 491 22.96 13.05 -9.62
C LYS A 491 22.83 13.58 -8.20
N ASP A 492 23.71 13.13 -7.32
CA ASP A 492 23.83 13.68 -5.97
C ASP A 492 24.15 15.18 -6.04
#